data_AF-A0A401GHF8-F1
#
_entry.id   AF-A0A401GHF8-F1
#
_cell.length_a   1.000
_cell.length_b   1.000
_cell.length_c   1.000
_cell.angle_alpha   90.00
_cell.angle_beta   90.00
_cell.angle_gamma   90.00
#
_symmetry.space_group_name_H-M   'P 1'
#
loop_
_entity.id
_entity.type
_entity.pdbx_description
1 polymer ?
#
loop_
_entity_poly.entity_id
_entity_poly.type
_entity_poly.pdbx_seq_one_letter_code
_entity_poly.pdbx_strand_id
1 'polypeptide(L)'
;MPIRDDTAVSRKAWNDEEFFAKIAYFREEALETHLNKFRVWKTLNRDYLPLFRQDVHVWYGDAPYYVRIVDVPGALSGDILRYKADLPLYDCHLEIVGDTVREIDFKPYPPEELEEEESSNVLEGDAQELFATLPLVTFDVDKHFAKPARTRREIEVLQMCKGAPHFVQLLGRLEDNKLVFPKYPYDLLLAAMGHKSIDAIRKWMLDIIDGIAFLHARGVTYRDFMPRNFLYGDPVVICDLECQLASRICKAPEVLAWDDPPDTVFAPASDIYGLGILLQLLCYANNPRSPYVHWPVLPPFDKIYEACTQTRPEDRPSLVQVKTWLHEV
;
A
#
# COMPACT_ATOMS: atom_id res chain seq x y z
N MET A 1 36.73 6.56 37.74
CA MET A 1 35.25 6.63 37.83
C MET A 1 34.69 6.07 36.55
N PRO A 2 33.93 4.95 36.60
CA PRO A 2 33.31 4.40 35.40
C PRO A 2 32.12 5.27 35.01
N ILE A 3 32.04 5.56 33.71
CA ILE A 3 30.89 6.19 33.07
C ILE A 3 29.72 5.20 33.19
N ARG A 4 28.67 5.60 33.89
CA ARG A 4 27.41 4.86 33.94
C ARG A 4 26.74 5.02 32.58
N ASP A 5 26.46 3.87 31.97
CA ASP A 5 25.61 3.72 30.79
C ASP A 5 24.15 3.87 31.26
N ASP A 6 23.65 5.10 31.25
CA ASP A 6 22.22 5.40 31.42
C ASP A 6 21.58 5.36 30.03
N THR A 7 20.78 4.34 29.75
CA THR A 7 19.42 4.43 29.13
C THR A 7 18.85 3.04 28.80
N ALA A 8 18.80 2.16 29.80
CA ALA A 8 17.74 1.15 29.84
C ALA A 8 16.44 1.84 30.31
N VAL A 9 15.85 2.69 29.46
CA VAL A 9 14.48 3.14 29.68
C VAL A 9 13.60 1.92 29.43
N SER A 10 13.06 1.34 30.50
CA SER A 10 12.02 0.32 30.43
C SER A 10 10.91 0.84 29.52
N ARG A 11 10.83 0.30 28.30
CA ARG A 11 9.78 0.66 27.35
C ARG A 11 8.45 0.27 27.98
N LYS A 12 7.49 1.20 27.97
CA LYS A 12 6.11 0.90 28.34
C LYS A 12 5.64 -0.29 27.49
N ALA A 13 5.27 -1.39 28.14
CA ALA A 13 4.56 -2.48 27.49
C ALA A 13 3.16 -1.96 27.13
N TRP A 14 2.85 -1.93 25.84
CA TRP A 14 1.53 -1.51 25.36
C TRP A 14 0.59 -2.70 25.45
N ASN A 15 -0.59 -2.50 26.04
CA ASN A 15 -1.71 -3.41 25.82
C ASN A 15 -2.54 -2.95 24.61
N ASP A 16 -3.43 -3.81 24.12
CA ASP A 16 -4.26 -3.52 22.95
C ASP A 16 -5.08 -2.23 23.12
N GLU A 17 -5.72 -2.04 24.28
CA GLU A 17 -6.56 -0.86 24.54
C GLU A 17 -5.75 0.43 24.44
N GLU A 18 -4.61 0.51 25.12
CA GLU A 18 -3.74 1.68 25.10
C GLU A 18 -3.18 1.94 23.70
N PHE A 19 -2.75 0.87 23.01
CA PHE A 19 -2.16 0.96 21.68
C PHE A 19 -3.18 1.53 20.69
N PHE A 20 -4.36 0.93 20.61
CA PHE A 20 -5.37 1.35 19.65
C PHE A 20 -6.06 2.65 20.05
N ALA A 21 -6.16 2.98 21.34
CA ALA A 21 -6.58 4.32 21.77
C ALA A 21 -5.60 5.40 21.27
N LYS A 22 -4.29 5.14 21.34
CA LYS A 22 -3.29 6.10 20.84
C LYS A 22 -3.26 6.19 19.31
N ILE A 23 -3.43 5.07 18.60
CA ILE A 23 -3.62 5.07 17.14
C ILE A 23 -4.88 5.84 16.75
N ALA A 24 -6.00 5.64 17.47
CA ALA A 24 -7.24 6.37 17.24
C ALA A 24 -7.03 7.88 17.45
N TYR A 25 -6.34 8.27 18.52
CA TYR A 25 -5.96 9.68 18.75
C TYR A 25 -5.20 10.27 17.57
N PHE A 26 -4.18 9.60 17.01
CA PHE A 26 -3.45 10.11 15.84
C PHE A 26 -4.35 10.22 14.60
N ARG A 27 -5.29 9.27 14.42
CA ARG A 27 -6.27 9.35 13.33
C ARG A 27 -7.23 10.50 13.50
N GLU A 28 -7.77 10.69 14.69
CA GLU A 28 -8.70 11.78 15.00
C GLU A 28 -8.01 13.14 14.89
N GLU A 29 -6.82 13.29 15.47
CA GLU A 29 -5.98 14.48 15.31
C GLU A 29 -5.75 14.77 13.83
N ALA A 30 -5.45 13.74 13.03
CA ALA A 30 -5.30 13.92 11.59
C ALA A 30 -6.63 14.28 10.90
N LEU A 31 -7.77 13.69 11.25
CA LEU A 31 -9.06 14.00 10.61
C LEU A 31 -9.57 15.40 10.98
N GLU A 32 -9.52 15.74 12.26
CA GLU A 32 -9.98 17.00 12.83
C GLU A 32 -9.08 18.17 12.42
N THR A 33 -7.76 17.98 12.45
CA THR A 33 -6.81 19.05 12.12
C THR A 33 -6.75 19.32 10.61
N HIS A 34 -7.11 18.36 9.76
CA HIS A 34 -6.68 18.40 8.36
C HIS A 34 -7.80 18.39 7.32
N LEU A 35 -8.64 17.35 7.31
CA LEU A 35 -9.67 17.19 6.25
C LEU A 35 -10.83 18.16 6.42
N ASN A 36 -11.25 18.38 7.66
CA ASN A 36 -12.40 19.24 7.96
C ASN A 36 -12.03 20.70 8.18
N LYS A 37 -10.73 21.03 8.22
CA LYS A 37 -10.26 22.38 8.52
C LYS A 37 -10.16 23.26 7.27
N PHE A 38 -9.58 22.75 6.20
CA PHE A 38 -9.22 23.56 5.02
C PHE A 38 -10.10 23.27 3.81
N ARG A 39 -10.40 24.31 3.02
CA ARG A 39 -11.33 24.25 1.88
C ARG A 39 -10.87 23.27 0.83
N VAL A 40 -9.58 23.30 0.48
CA VAL A 40 -9.04 22.47 -0.60
C VAL A 40 -9.33 20.99 -0.34
N TRP A 41 -9.11 20.50 0.88
CA TRP A 41 -9.31 19.09 1.22
C TRP A 41 -10.78 18.66 1.37
N LYS A 42 -11.71 19.62 1.54
CA LYS A 42 -13.17 19.35 1.54
C LYS A 42 -13.76 19.20 0.15
N THR A 43 -13.17 19.90 -0.81
CA THR A 43 -13.71 20.05 -2.18
C THR A 43 -12.98 19.17 -3.19
N LEU A 44 -11.96 18.44 -2.75
CA LEU A 44 -11.34 17.39 -3.54
C LEU A 44 -12.38 16.36 -3.97
N ASN A 45 -12.39 16.04 -5.26
CA ASN A 45 -13.07 14.86 -5.74
C ASN A 45 -12.45 13.64 -5.02
N ARG A 46 -13.29 12.89 -4.30
CA ARG A 46 -12.84 11.77 -3.43
C ARG A 46 -12.21 10.63 -4.21
N ASP A 47 -12.51 10.56 -5.51
CA ASP A 47 -12.08 9.49 -6.40
C ASP A 47 -10.69 9.75 -7.00
N TYR A 48 -10.11 10.93 -6.76
CA TYR A 48 -8.77 11.29 -7.23
C TYR A 48 -7.86 11.67 -6.06
N LEU A 49 -7.41 10.66 -5.31
CA LEU A 49 -6.31 10.85 -4.36
C LEU A 49 -5.06 11.24 -5.16
N PRO A 50 -4.39 12.35 -4.83
CA PRO A 50 -3.36 12.90 -5.69
C PRO A 50 -2.21 11.92 -5.92
N LEU A 51 -1.77 11.84 -7.17
CA LEU A 51 -0.57 11.11 -7.55
C LEU A 51 0.64 11.72 -6.84
N PHE A 52 1.10 11.08 -5.75
CA PHE A 52 2.14 11.60 -4.86
C PHE A 52 3.56 11.41 -5.40
N ARG A 53 4.06 12.27 -6.29
CA ARG A 53 5.50 12.35 -6.66
C ARG A 53 6.22 13.30 -5.67
N GLN A 54 7.31 13.93 -6.11
CA GLN A 54 7.81 15.18 -5.49
C GLN A 54 6.75 16.29 -5.51
N ASP A 55 5.65 16.09 -6.23
CA ASP A 55 4.54 17.00 -6.38
C ASP A 55 3.18 16.29 -6.37
N VAL A 56 2.13 17.09 -6.16
CA VAL A 56 0.73 16.71 -6.00
C VAL A 56 -0.11 17.46 -7.02
N HIS A 57 -0.98 16.74 -7.73
CA HIS A 57 -1.91 17.31 -8.70
C HIS A 57 -3.34 17.19 -8.17
N VAL A 58 -4.04 18.32 -8.06
CA VAL A 58 -5.36 18.43 -7.43
C VAL A 58 -6.28 19.27 -8.28
N TRP A 59 -7.55 18.87 -8.34
CA TRP A 59 -8.63 19.67 -8.89
C TRP A 59 -9.66 20.02 -7.80
N TYR A 60 -10.07 21.29 -7.70
CA TYR A 60 -10.88 21.80 -6.58
C TYR A 60 -11.87 22.90 -7.00
N GLY A 61 -12.89 23.16 -6.15
CA GLY A 61 -13.86 24.25 -6.33
C GLY A 61 -15.08 23.93 -7.20
N ASP A 62 -16.01 24.87 -7.31
CA ASP A 62 -17.26 24.74 -8.10
C ASP A 62 -17.01 24.86 -9.62
N ALA A 63 -16.01 25.65 -10.01
CA ALA A 63 -15.34 25.56 -11.31
C ALA A 63 -14.05 24.76 -11.09
N PRO A 64 -13.75 23.71 -11.87
CA PRO A 64 -12.60 22.86 -11.58
C PRO A 64 -11.29 23.61 -11.84
N TYR A 65 -10.74 24.21 -10.79
CA TYR A 65 -9.39 24.75 -10.81
C TYR A 65 -8.39 23.62 -10.63
N TYR A 66 -7.22 23.77 -11.23
CA TYR A 66 -6.16 22.78 -11.21
C TYR A 66 -4.99 23.36 -10.42
N VAL A 67 -4.43 22.60 -9.49
CA VAL A 67 -3.22 22.99 -8.77
C VAL A 67 -2.18 21.87 -8.78
N ARG A 68 -0.94 22.26 -9.06
CA ARG A 68 0.26 21.46 -8.84
C ARG A 68 0.98 21.98 -7.59
N ILE A 69 1.25 21.12 -6.61
CA ILE A 69 1.91 21.48 -5.35
C ILE A 69 3.18 20.64 -5.22
N VAL A 70 4.36 21.26 -5.28
CA VAL A 70 5.66 20.58 -5.08
C VAL A 70 5.98 20.52 -3.59
N ASP A 71 6.32 19.35 -3.06
CA ASP A 71 6.67 19.20 -1.64
C ASP A 71 8.00 19.89 -1.32
N VAL A 72 7.92 21.01 -0.60
CA VAL A 72 9.05 21.72 -0.03
C VAL A 72 8.79 21.87 1.48
N PRO A 73 9.38 21.01 2.32
CA PRO A 73 9.14 21.04 3.76
C PRO A 73 9.47 22.40 4.39
N GLY A 74 8.57 22.92 5.22
CA GLY A 74 8.75 24.20 5.93
C GLY A 74 8.38 25.45 5.12
N ALA A 75 7.87 25.29 3.90
CA ALA A 75 7.32 26.36 3.07
C ALA A 75 5.81 26.14 2.82
N LEU A 76 5.12 27.12 2.22
CA LEU A 76 3.68 27.07 1.95
C LEU A 76 3.25 25.76 1.27
N SER A 77 3.94 25.35 0.21
CA SER A 77 3.60 24.12 -0.52
C SER A 77 3.68 22.87 0.37
N GLY A 78 4.74 22.73 1.16
CA GLY A 78 4.89 21.62 2.10
C GLY A 78 3.92 21.68 3.29
N ASP A 79 3.53 22.88 3.73
CA ASP A 79 2.54 23.07 4.78
C ASP A 79 1.12 22.75 4.30
N ILE A 80 0.77 23.04 3.04
CA ILE A 80 -0.50 22.59 2.46
C ILE A 80 -0.58 21.05 2.46
N LEU A 81 0.47 20.38 1.97
CA LEU A 81 0.55 18.91 1.87
C LEU A 81 0.53 18.20 3.23
N ARG A 82 1.08 18.85 4.26
CA ARG A 82 1.06 18.42 5.66
C ARG A 82 -0.12 18.95 6.44
N TYR A 83 -1.08 19.56 5.74
CA TYR A 83 -2.33 20.04 6.30
C TYR A 83 -2.15 21.02 7.47
N LYS A 84 -1.21 21.94 7.29
CA LYS A 84 -0.92 23.07 8.19
C LYS A 84 -1.40 24.41 7.60
N ALA A 85 -1.66 24.45 6.30
CA ALA A 85 -2.19 25.62 5.59
C ALA A 85 -3.29 25.22 4.58
N ASP A 86 -4.17 26.17 4.25
CA ASP A 86 -5.10 26.02 3.12
C ASP A 86 -4.42 26.44 1.81
N LEU A 87 -5.00 26.04 0.69
CA LEU A 87 -4.68 26.64 -0.59
C LEU A 87 -5.09 28.13 -0.55
N PRO A 88 -4.19 29.08 -0.89
CA PRO A 88 -4.60 30.48 -0.94
C PRO A 88 -5.72 30.65 -1.97
N LEU A 89 -6.56 31.67 -1.76
CA LEU A 89 -7.73 31.90 -2.60
C LEU A 89 -7.29 32.40 -3.98
N TYR A 90 -7.59 31.61 -5.02
CA TYR A 90 -7.38 31.99 -6.40
C TYR A 90 -8.51 31.44 -7.28
N ASP A 91 -8.93 32.26 -8.24
CA ASP A 91 -9.90 31.92 -9.28
C ASP A 91 -9.18 31.52 -10.59
N CYS A 92 -8.04 30.81 -10.47
CA CYS A 92 -7.22 30.37 -11.60
C CYS A 92 -6.48 29.05 -11.28
N HIS A 93 -5.82 28.47 -12.28
CA HIS A 93 -5.00 27.26 -12.10
C HIS A 93 -3.60 27.64 -11.61
N LEU A 94 -2.99 26.82 -10.74
CA LEU A 94 -1.79 27.21 -10.01
C LEU A 94 -0.68 26.16 -10.01
N GLU A 95 0.56 26.63 -9.97
CA GLU A 95 1.72 25.88 -9.49
C GLU A 95 2.24 26.53 -8.20
N ILE A 96 2.44 25.71 -7.17
CA ILE A 96 2.99 26.13 -5.88
C ILE A 96 4.29 25.35 -5.62
N VAL A 97 5.39 26.09 -5.53
CA VAL A 97 6.73 25.54 -5.24
C VAL A 97 7.36 26.34 -4.11
N GLY A 98 7.49 25.72 -2.93
CA GLY A 98 7.88 26.44 -1.73
C GLY A 98 6.85 27.50 -1.38
N ASP A 99 7.29 28.75 -1.26
CA ASP A 99 6.44 29.91 -1.00
C ASP A 99 5.99 30.63 -2.29
N THR A 100 6.45 30.17 -3.45
CA THR A 100 6.12 30.79 -4.74
C THR A 100 4.83 30.21 -5.29
N VAL A 101 3.90 31.09 -5.66
CA VAL A 101 2.65 30.75 -6.35
C VAL A 101 2.65 31.37 -7.74
N ARG A 102 2.31 30.57 -8.76
CA ARG A 102 2.25 31.01 -10.15
C ARG A 102 0.95 30.53 -10.79
N GLU A 103 0.36 31.39 -11.60
CA GLU A 103 -0.72 30.99 -12.49
C GLU A 103 -0.16 30.10 -13.61
N ILE A 104 -0.91 29.05 -13.97
CA ILE A 104 -0.56 28.12 -15.03
C ILE A 104 -1.78 27.83 -15.91
N ASP A 105 -1.55 27.17 -17.04
CA ASP A 105 -2.64 26.71 -17.89
C ASP A 105 -3.46 25.61 -17.22
N PHE A 106 -4.73 25.51 -17.62
CA PHE A 106 -5.60 24.42 -17.24
C PHE A 106 -4.97 23.08 -17.62
N LYS A 107 -4.88 22.18 -16.65
CA LYS A 107 -4.69 20.75 -16.92
C LYS A 107 -6.07 20.09 -16.87
N PRO A 108 -6.53 19.46 -17.96
CA PRO A 108 -7.77 18.68 -17.90
C PRO A 108 -7.65 17.64 -16.80
N TYR A 109 -8.79 17.26 -16.22
CA TYR A 109 -8.81 16.02 -15.48
C TYR A 109 -8.16 14.97 -16.37
N PRO A 110 -7.20 14.18 -15.86
CA PRO A 110 -6.89 12.94 -16.53
C PRO A 110 -8.24 12.26 -16.78
N PRO A 111 -8.42 11.63 -17.96
CA PRO A 111 -9.60 10.79 -18.14
C PRO A 111 -9.73 9.98 -16.86
N GLU A 112 -10.93 9.92 -16.27
CA GLU A 112 -11.16 8.96 -15.20
C GLU A 112 -10.39 7.72 -15.66
N GLU A 113 -9.53 7.18 -14.79
CA GLU A 113 -9.35 5.75 -14.83
C GLU A 113 -10.78 5.25 -14.55
N LEU A 114 -11.67 5.32 -15.57
CA LEU A 114 -12.69 4.34 -15.82
C LEU A 114 -11.91 3.12 -15.49
N GLU A 115 -12.27 2.55 -14.34
CA GLU A 115 -11.66 1.37 -13.76
C GLU A 115 -11.17 0.57 -14.94
N GLU A 116 -9.89 0.22 -14.97
CA GLU A 116 -9.22 -0.67 -15.91
C GLU A 116 -10.09 -1.90 -16.36
N GLU A 117 -11.25 -1.68 -16.97
CA GLU A 117 -12.40 -2.59 -16.95
C GLU A 117 -12.78 -2.98 -18.37
N GLU A 118 -12.45 -2.16 -19.36
CA GLU A 118 -12.67 -2.53 -20.76
C GLU A 118 -11.38 -2.62 -21.59
N SER A 119 -10.38 -1.74 -21.38
CA SER A 119 -9.16 -1.74 -22.20
C SER A 119 -8.03 -2.64 -21.67
N SER A 120 -7.93 -2.86 -20.35
CA SER A 120 -6.83 -3.63 -19.72
C SER A 120 -7.24 -5.04 -19.29
N ASN A 121 -8.51 -5.40 -19.43
CA ASN A 121 -9.00 -6.78 -19.26
C ASN A 121 -8.74 -7.65 -20.50
N VAL A 122 -7.92 -7.17 -21.42
CA VAL A 122 -7.47 -7.94 -22.58
C VAL A 122 -6.35 -8.86 -22.12
N LEU A 123 -6.61 -10.16 -22.18
CA LEU A 123 -5.60 -11.18 -21.98
C LEU A 123 -4.50 -11.04 -23.04
N GLU A 124 -3.27 -10.79 -22.57
CA GLU A 124 -2.09 -10.63 -23.44
C GLU A 124 -1.91 -11.85 -24.36
N GLY A 125 -1.45 -11.62 -25.59
CA GLY A 125 -1.38 -12.67 -26.61
C GLY A 125 -0.51 -13.87 -26.21
N ASP A 126 0.59 -13.63 -25.51
CA ASP A 126 1.50 -14.67 -24.99
C ASP A 126 0.98 -15.37 -23.72
N ALA A 127 -0.02 -14.78 -23.07
CA ALA A 127 -0.75 -15.37 -21.96
C ALA A 127 -1.87 -16.32 -22.42
N GLN A 128 -2.43 -16.12 -23.63
CA GLN A 128 -3.55 -16.91 -24.16
C GLN A 128 -3.25 -18.41 -24.24
N GLU A 129 -2.06 -18.78 -24.71
CA GLU A 129 -1.66 -20.19 -24.81
C GLU A 129 -1.64 -20.85 -23.44
N LEU A 130 -1.06 -20.18 -22.44
CA LEU A 130 -0.96 -20.71 -21.08
C LEU A 130 -2.34 -20.74 -20.40
N PHE A 131 -3.14 -19.69 -20.57
CA PHE A 131 -4.50 -19.63 -20.08
C PHE A 131 -5.35 -20.78 -20.60
N ALA A 132 -5.25 -21.11 -21.90
CA ALA A 132 -6.01 -22.19 -22.51
C ALA A 132 -5.74 -23.57 -21.88
N THR A 133 -4.56 -23.77 -21.28
CA THR A 133 -4.19 -25.01 -20.56
C THR A 133 -4.86 -25.16 -19.19
N LEU A 134 -5.39 -24.07 -18.62
CA LEU A 134 -6.08 -24.10 -17.34
C LEU A 134 -7.41 -24.86 -17.49
N PRO A 135 -7.82 -25.65 -16.47
CA PRO A 135 -9.07 -26.39 -16.53
C PRO A 135 -10.28 -25.44 -16.51
N LEU A 136 -11.32 -25.80 -17.25
CA LEU A 136 -12.62 -25.14 -17.13
C LEU A 136 -13.27 -25.51 -15.80
N VAL A 137 -13.75 -24.51 -15.06
CA VAL A 137 -14.38 -24.68 -13.75
C VAL A 137 -15.85 -24.31 -13.81
N THR A 138 -16.71 -25.15 -13.23
CA THR A 138 -18.11 -24.77 -12.97
C THR A 138 -18.14 -23.69 -11.90
N PHE A 139 -18.55 -22.48 -12.27
CA PHE A 139 -18.61 -21.35 -11.35
C PHE A 139 -19.73 -21.52 -10.32
N ASP A 140 -19.42 -21.22 -9.06
CA ASP A 140 -20.35 -21.26 -7.93
C ASP A 140 -20.20 -19.92 -7.21
N VAL A 141 -21.23 -19.07 -7.28
CA VAL A 141 -21.18 -17.69 -6.78
C VAL A 141 -20.94 -17.59 -5.26
N ASP A 142 -21.27 -18.64 -4.52
CA ASP A 142 -21.10 -18.68 -3.08
C ASP A 142 -19.70 -19.14 -2.68
N LYS A 143 -19.01 -19.88 -3.55
CA LYS A 143 -17.68 -20.47 -3.26
C LYS A 143 -16.54 -19.89 -4.07
N HIS A 144 -16.83 -19.22 -5.19
CA HIS A 144 -15.81 -18.79 -6.13
C HIS A 144 -15.77 -17.27 -6.28
N PHE A 145 -14.56 -16.78 -6.47
CA PHE A 145 -14.25 -15.45 -6.97
C PHE A 145 -13.64 -15.61 -8.37
N ALA A 146 -13.98 -14.72 -9.28
CA ALA A 146 -13.38 -14.70 -10.61
C ALA A 146 -12.89 -13.29 -10.94
N LYS A 147 -11.69 -13.20 -11.54
CA LYS A 147 -11.18 -11.96 -12.10
C LYS A 147 -10.67 -12.17 -13.52
N PRO A 148 -10.63 -11.13 -14.37
CA PRO A 148 -10.01 -11.20 -15.69
C PRO A 148 -8.57 -11.70 -15.60
N ALA A 149 -8.20 -12.61 -16.51
CA ALA A 149 -6.81 -12.98 -16.73
C ALA A 149 -6.15 -11.89 -17.57
N ARG A 150 -4.97 -11.41 -17.14
CA ARG A 150 -4.29 -10.31 -17.84
C ARG A 150 -2.98 -10.77 -18.44
N THR A 151 -2.06 -11.25 -17.60
CA THR A 151 -0.66 -11.41 -17.99
C THR A 151 -0.19 -12.86 -17.88
N ARG A 152 0.78 -13.22 -18.72
CA ARG A 152 1.39 -14.56 -18.68
C ARG A 152 2.06 -14.81 -17.32
N ARG A 153 2.77 -13.79 -16.83
CA ARG A 153 3.50 -13.82 -15.56
C ARG A 153 2.59 -14.17 -14.39
N GLU A 154 1.41 -13.57 -14.31
CA GLU A 154 0.46 -13.87 -13.23
C GLU A 154 0.12 -15.36 -13.20
N ILE A 155 -0.21 -15.94 -14.36
CA ILE A 155 -0.57 -17.35 -14.46
C ILE A 155 0.61 -18.25 -14.08
N GLU A 156 1.83 -17.89 -14.47
CA GLU A 156 3.05 -18.62 -14.10
C GLU A 156 3.30 -18.59 -12.59
N VAL A 157 3.18 -17.42 -11.94
CA VAL A 157 3.34 -17.27 -10.49
C VAL A 157 2.23 -18.03 -9.74
N LEU A 158 0.98 -17.96 -10.23
CA LEU A 158 -0.13 -18.73 -9.67
C LEU A 158 0.11 -20.24 -9.73
N GLN A 159 0.61 -20.75 -10.87
CA GLN A 159 0.96 -22.17 -10.99
C GLN A 159 2.14 -22.56 -10.09
N MET A 160 3.15 -21.68 -9.97
CA MET A 160 4.29 -21.87 -9.08
C MET A 160 3.89 -21.96 -7.60
N CYS A 161 2.85 -21.22 -7.18
CA CYS A 161 2.34 -21.21 -5.81
C CYS A 161 1.28 -22.29 -5.53
N LYS A 162 0.96 -23.15 -6.49
CA LYS A 162 -0.05 -24.20 -6.33
C LYS A 162 0.31 -25.15 -5.19
N GLY A 163 -0.63 -25.37 -4.29
CA GLY A 163 -0.51 -26.22 -3.11
C GLY A 163 0.21 -25.57 -1.92
N ALA A 164 0.75 -24.36 -2.05
CA ALA A 164 1.36 -23.64 -0.94
C ALA A 164 0.27 -22.95 -0.08
N PRO A 165 0.31 -23.08 1.26
CA PRO A 165 -0.80 -22.67 2.13
C PRO A 165 -1.00 -21.16 2.25
N HIS A 166 0.05 -20.37 1.99
CA HIS A 166 0.03 -18.90 2.11
C HIS A 166 -0.43 -18.19 0.83
N PHE A 167 -0.89 -18.90 -0.20
CA PHE A 167 -1.25 -18.30 -1.49
C PHE A 167 -2.65 -18.69 -1.92
N VAL A 168 -3.31 -17.78 -2.62
CA VAL A 168 -4.60 -18.07 -3.27
C VAL A 168 -4.41 -19.17 -4.32
N GLN A 169 -5.32 -20.13 -4.32
CA GLN A 169 -5.23 -21.29 -5.21
C GLN A 169 -5.99 -21.04 -6.50
N LEU A 170 -5.30 -21.04 -7.64
CA LEU A 170 -5.93 -21.00 -8.94
C LEU A 170 -6.68 -22.32 -9.19
N LEU A 171 -8.01 -22.27 -9.22
CA LEU A 171 -8.87 -23.42 -9.47
C LEU A 171 -8.91 -23.77 -10.96
N GLY A 172 -8.83 -22.74 -11.81
CA GLY A 172 -8.88 -22.86 -13.26
C GLY A 172 -9.40 -21.59 -13.90
N ARG A 173 -10.18 -21.74 -14.97
CA ARG A 173 -10.70 -20.63 -15.75
C ARG A 173 -12.16 -20.78 -16.16
N LEU A 174 -12.73 -19.68 -16.63
CA LEU A 174 -13.99 -19.63 -17.37
C LEU A 174 -13.74 -19.49 -18.89
N GLU A 175 -14.80 -19.54 -19.68
CA GLU A 175 -14.74 -19.32 -21.13
C GLU A 175 -14.50 -17.83 -21.49
N ASP A 176 -14.89 -16.91 -20.62
CA ASP A 176 -14.80 -15.45 -20.82
C ASP A 176 -13.48 -14.85 -20.31
N ASN A 177 -12.38 -15.57 -20.48
CA ASN A 177 -11.02 -15.13 -20.10
C ASN A 177 -10.83 -14.77 -18.62
N LYS A 178 -11.60 -15.36 -17.70
CA LYS A 178 -11.46 -15.15 -16.25
C LYS A 178 -10.74 -16.31 -15.57
N LEU A 179 -9.88 -15.98 -14.61
CA LEU A 179 -9.30 -16.90 -13.64
C LEU A 179 -10.28 -17.11 -12.47
N VAL A 180 -10.35 -18.34 -11.95
CA VAL A 180 -11.28 -18.72 -10.88
C VAL A 180 -10.51 -19.13 -9.63
N PHE A 181 -10.93 -18.61 -8.48
CA PHE A 181 -10.31 -18.81 -7.17
C PHE A 181 -11.35 -19.15 -6.11
N PRO A 182 -10.97 -19.74 -4.96
CA PRO A 182 -11.83 -19.80 -3.79
C PRO A 182 -12.23 -18.40 -3.33
N LYS A 183 -13.47 -18.25 -2.90
CA LYS A 183 -13.99 -17.01 -2.32
C LYS A 183 -13.62 -16.95 -0.84
N TYR A 184 -13.00 -15.85 -0.45
CA TYR A 184 -12.71 -15.53 0.95
C TYR A 184 -13.70 -14.46 1.44
N PRO A 185 -14.12 -14.50 2.72
CA PRO A 185 -15.17 -13.63 3.21
C PRO A 185 -14.73 -12.16 3.29
N TYR A 186 -13.45 -11.90 3.57
CA TYR A 186 -12.89 -10.55 3.63
C TYR A 186 -11.35 -10.56 3.59
N ASP A 187 -10.77 -9.41 3.25
CA ASP A 187 -9.33 -9.15 3.25
C ASP A 187 -8.81 -8.67 4.62
N LEU A 188 -7.51 -8.43 4.73
CA LEU A 188 -6.90 -7.92 5.97
C LEU A 188 -7.24 -6.46 6.25
N LEU A 189 -7.70 -5.67 5.25
CA LEU A 189 -8.20 -4.32 5.52
C LEU A 189 -9.45 -4.40 6.39
N LEU A 190 -10.43 -5.20 5.99
CA LEU A 190 -11.65 -5.44 6.75
C LEU A 190 -11.37 -6.18 8.06
N ALA A 191 -10.46 -7.17 8.05
CA ALA A 191 -10.07 -7.86 9.28
C ALA A 191 -9.44 -6.91 10.30
N ALA A 192 -8.59 -5.97 9.88
CA ALA A 192 -8.01 -4.98 10.77
C ALA A 192 -9.08 -4.04 11.38
N MET A 193 -10.22 -3.82 10.72
CA MET A 193 -11.29 -3.00 11.30
C MET A 193 -12.02 -3.70 12.46
N GLY A 194 -12.19 -5.03 12.40
CA GLY A 194 -12.99 -5.79 13.36
C GLY A 194 -12.23 -6.72 14.32
N HIS A 195 -11.00 -7.11 13.96
CA HIS A 195 -10.23 -8.17 14.63
C HIS A 195 -8.79 -7.76 14.97
N LYS A 196 -8.47 -6.46 14.95
CA LYS A 196 -7.12 -6.01 15.28
C LYS A 196 -6.79 -6.21 16.76
N SER A 197 -5.65 -6.83 16.99
CA SER A 197 -4.89 -6.81 18.24
C SER A 197 -3.40 -6.73 17.87
N ILE A 198 -2.54 -6.39 18.82
CA ILE A 198 -1.08 -6.47 18.63
C ILE A 198 -0.71 -7.89 18.20
N ASP A 199 -1.28 -8.91 18.86
CA ASP A 199 -1.00 -10.32 18.55
C ASP A 199 -1.54 -10.74 17.16
N ALA A 200 -2.72 -10.26 16.75
CA ALA A 200 -3.28 -10.57 15.44
C ALA A 200 -2.41 -9.97 14.32
N ILE A 201 -2.00 -8.70 14.44
CA ILE A 201 -1.11 -8.07 13.47
C ILE A 201 0.23 -8.82 13.41
N ARG A 202 0.79 -9.18 14.56
CA ARG A 202 2.02 -9.99 14.65
C ARG A 202 1.86 -11.33 13.93
N LYS A 203 0.77 -12.07 14.16
CA LYS A 203 0.49 -13.36 13.51
C LYS A 203 0.33 -13.19 11.99
N TRP A 204 -0.47 -12.22 11.54
CA TRP A 204 -0.67 -11.97 10.11
C TRP A 204 0.66 -11.65 9.40
N MET A 205 1.50 -10.81 10.01
CA MET A 205 2.80 -10.46 9.45
C MET A 205 3.74 -11.67 9.36
N LEU A 206 3.70 -12.58 10.33
CA LEU A 206 4.48 -13.83 10.28
C LEU A 206 4.04 -14.74 9.13
N ASP A 207 2.73 -14.93 8.94
CA ASP A 207 2.18 -15.72 7.82
C ASP A 207 2.56 -15.10 6.46
N ILE A 208 2.46 -13.77 6.35
CA ILE A 208 2.85 -13.04 5.15
C ILE A 208 4.34 -13.23 4.86
N ILE A 209 5.20 -13.10 5.88
CA ILE A 209 6.64 -13.30 5.72
C ILE A 209 6.96 -14.69 5.18
N ASP A 210 6.27 -15.73 5.63
CA ASP A 210 6.50 -17.10 5.15
C ASP A 210 6.10 -17.27 3.67
N GLY A 211 5.02 -16.63 3.24
CA GLY A 211 4.68 -16.54 1.82
C GLY A 211 5.71 -15.74 1.00
N ILE A 212 6.11 -14.55 1.47
CA ILE A 212 7.10 -13.73 0.75
C ILE A 212 8.45 -14.45 0.63
N ALA A 213 8.89 -15.17 1.67
CA ALA A 213 10.10 -15.98 1.63
C ALA A 213 10.03 -17.05 0.53
N PHE A 214 8.86 -17.67 0.33
CA PHE A 214 8.63 -18.65 -0.73
C PHE A 214 8.81 -18.05 -2.13
N LEU A 215 8.34 -16.82 -2.37
CA LEU A 215 8.52 -16.10 -3.63
C LEU A 215 9.98 -15.69 -3.84
N HIS A 216 10.61 -15.09 -2.82
CA HIS A 216 12.01 -14.64 -2.89
C HIS A 216 12.96 -15.80 -3.20
N ALA A 217 12.72 -16.98 -2.61
CA ALA A 217 13.50 -18.19 -2.88
C ALA A 217 13.43 -18.65 -4.35
N ARG A 218 12.45 -18.16 -5.12
CA ARG A 218 12.26 -18.44 -6.55
C ARG A 218 12.58 -17.25 -7.44
N GLY A 219 13.19 -16.19 -6.87
CA GLY A 219 13.58 -15.00 -7.60
C GLY A 219 12.41 -14.08 -7.96
N VAL A 220 11.25 -14.22 -7.32
CA VAL A 220 10.07 -13.38 -7.55
C VAL A 220 9.91 -12.40 -6.39
N THR A 221 9.78 -11.11 -6.70
CA THR A 221 9.36 -10.08 -5.76
C THR A 221 7.85 -9.87 -5.84
N TYR A 222 7.21 -9.66 -4.69
CA TYR A 222 5.75 -9.54 -4.59
C TYR A 222 5.24 -8.15 -4.97
N ARG A 223 5.97 -7.10 -4.54
CA ARG A 223 5.81 -5.69 -4.94
C ARG A 223 4.59 -4.95 -4.39
N ASP A 224 3.40 -5.55 -4.29
CA ASP A 224 2.16 -4.82 -3.91
C ASP A 224 1.64 -5.12 -2.49
N PHE A 225 2.29 -4.55 -1.48
CA PHE A 225 2.01 -4.77 -0.05
C PHE A 225 0.81 -3.97 0.48
N MET A 226 -0.34 -4.09 -0.17
CA MET A 226 -1.59 -3.46 0.25
C MET A 226 -2.45 -4.45 1.06
N PRO A 227 -3.10 -4.03 2.17
CA PRO A 227 -3.91 -4.94 3.00
C PRO A 227 -4.98 -5.72 2.24
N ARG A 228 -5.55 -5.14 1.17
CA ARG A 228 -6.56 -5.78 0.31
C ARG A 228 -6.01 -7.02 -0.45
N ASN A 229 -4.70 -7.11 -0.65
CA ASN A 229 -4.06 -8.22 -1.36
C ASN A 229 -3.68 -9.38 -0.42
N PHE A 230 -4.13 -9.32 0.84
CA PHE A 230 -3.97 -10.37 1.83
C PHE A 230 -5.35 -10.76 2.35
N LEU A 231 -5.76 -12.00 2.13
CA LEU A 231 -7.07 -12.51 2.50
C LEU A 231 -7.02 -13.08 3.91
N TYR A 232 -8.04 -12.77 4.70
CA TYR A 232 -8.13 -13.26 6.07
C TYR A 232 -8.36 -14.78 6.08
N GLY A 233 -7.45 -15.50 6.76
CA GLY A 233 -7.43 -16.95 6.86
C GLY A 233 -6.49 -17.42 7.97
N ASP A 234 -6.40 -18.73 8.17
CA ASP A 234 -5.42 -19.36 9.07
C ASP A 234 -4.69 -20.50 8.31
N PRO A 235 -3.53 -20.23 7.69
CA PRO A 235 -2.80 -18.95 7.70
C PRO A 235 -3.40 -17.89 6.78
N VAL A 236 -2.89 -16.65 6.86
CA VAL A 236 -3.18 -15.59 5.88
C VAL A 236 -2.87 -16.04 4.45
N VAL A 237 -3.74 -15.68 3.51
CA VAL A 237 -3.64 -16.07 2.09
C VAL A 237 -3.29 -14.85 1.23
N ILE A 238 -2.12 -14.86 0.62
CA ILE A 238 -1.63 -13.84 -0.31
C ILE A 238 -2.35 -14.01 -1.65
N CYS A 239 -2.94 -12.94 -2.17
CA CYS A 239 -3.55 -12.90 -3.50
C CYS A 239 -2.86 -11.86 -4.39
N ASP A 240 -3.47 -11.54 -5.53
CA ASP A 240 -2.94 -10.60 -6.51
C ASP A 240 -1.48 -10.87 -6.93
N LEU A 241 -1.29 -12.04 -7.56
CA LEU A 241 0.03 -12.59 -7.90
C LEU A 241 0.52 -12.13 -9.28
N GLU A 242 0.11 -10.94 -9.74
CA GLU A 242 0.63 -10.34 -10.97
C GLU A 242 2.13 -10.05 -10.85
N CYS A 243 2.55 -9.55 -9.67
CA CYS A 243 3.96 -9.28 -9.33
C CYS A 243 4.68 -8.40 -10.37
N GLN A 244 3.96 -7.50 -11.05
CA GLN A 244 4.52 -6.58 -12.05
C GLN A 244 4.67 -5.17 -11.49
N LEU A 245 3.58 -4.64 -10.93
CA LEU A 245 3.52 -3.29 -10.41
C LEU A 245 3.42 -3.31 -8.89
N ALA A 246 3.58 -2.14 -8.29
CA ALA A 246 3.36 -1.89 -6.89
C ALA A 246 2.42 -0.71 -6.74
N SER A 247 1.50 -0.75 -5.79
CA SER A 247 0.73 0.43 -5.42
C SER A 247 1.69 1.51 -4.92
N ARG A 248 1.43 2.75 -5.34
CA ARG A 248 2.31 3.88 -5.03
C ARG A 248 2.59 4.05 -3.53
N ILE A 249 1.62 3.74 -2.69
CA ILE A 249 1.70 3.83 -1.21
C ILE A 249 2.80 2.94 -0.64
N CYS A 250 3.04 1.76 -1.22
CA CYS A 250 4.02 0.79 -0.73
C CYS A 250 5.28 0.71 -1.59
N LYS A 251 5.40 1.53 -2.65
CA LYS A 251 6.62 1.61 -3.48
C LYS A 251 7.79 2.17 -2.65
N ALA A 252 8.91 1.45 -2.68
CA ALA A 252 10.16 1.90 -2.09
C ALA A 252 10.74 3.13 -2.82
N PRO A 253 11.52 4.00 -2.15
CA PRO A 253 12.06 5.23 -2.73
C PRO A 253 12.83 5.03 -4.05
N GLU A 254 13.63 3.97 -4.16
CA GLU A 254 14.39 3.62 -5.36
C GLU A 254 13.51 3.20 -6.54
N VAL A 255 12.30 2.68 -6.27
CA VAL A 255 11.31 2.33 -7.29
C VAL A 255 10.49 3.56 -7.69
N LEU A 256 10.18 4.45 -6.74
CA LEU A 256 9.48 5.71 -6.98
C LEU A 256 10.24 6.68 -7.89
N ALA A 257 11.56 6.51 -8.01
CA ALA A 257 12.40 7.28 -8.93
C ALA A 257 12.08 7.00 -10.42
N TRP A 258 11.28 5.97 -10.71
CA TRP A 258 10.91 5.56 -12.05
C TRP A 258 9.42 5.79 -12.31
N ASP A 259 9.13 6.33 -13.49
CA ASP A 259 7.76 6.49 -13.98
C ASP A 259 7.19 5.13 -14.39
N ASP A 260 8.00 4.37 -15.11
CA ASP A 260 7.77 2.97 -15.51
C ASP A 260 8.97 2.13 -15.04
N PRO A 261 8.92 1.55 -13.83
CA PRO A 261 10.07 0.86 -13.24
C PRO A 261 10.36 -0.46 -13.98
N PRO A 262 11.56 -0.65 -14.55
CA PRO A 262 11.92 -1.93 -15.16
C PRO A 262 12.04 -3.01 -14.08
N ASP A 263 11.83 -4.27 -14.46
CA ASP A 263 11.83 -5.40 -13.53
C ASP A 263 13.07 -5.49 -12.62
N THR A 264 14.22 -5.05 -13.13
CA THR A 264 15.51 -5.06 -12.42
C THR A 264 15.58 -4.13 -11.22
N VAL A 265 14.68 -3.14 -11.09
CA VAL A 265 14.68 -2.24 -9.92
C VAL A 265 13.99 -2.85 -8.71
N PHE A 266 13.15 -3.87 -8.92
CA PHE A 266 12.48 -4.57 -7.83
C PHE A 266 13.42 -5.63 -7.26
N ALA A 267 13.70 -5.52 -5.97
CA ALA A 267 14.59 -6.42 -5.24
C ALA A 267 13.90 -6.91 -3.97
N PRO A 268 14.39 -7.98 -3.32
CA PRO A 268 13.89 -8.37 -1.99
C PRO A 268 13.83 -7.20 -1.00
N ALA A 269 14.79 -6.27 -1.06
CA ALA A 269 14.80 -5.07 -0.21
C ALA A 269 13.65 -4.09 -0.50
N SER A 270 13.11 -4.01 -1.73
CA SER A 270 11.93 -3.19 -2.02
C SER A 270 10.66 -3.81 -1.42
N ASP A 271 10.57 -5.15 -1.38
CA ASP A 271 9.49 -5.85 -0.67
C ASP A 271 9.58 -5.66 0.85
N ILE A 272 10.79 -5.61 1.43
CA ILE A 272 10.96 -5.28 2.85
C ILE A 272 10.42 -3.88 3.19
N TYR A 273 10.64 -2.90 2.31
CA TYR A 273 10.02 -1.58 2.46
C TYR A 273 8.50 -1.67 2.45
N GLY A 274 7.94 -2.35 1.44
CA GLY A 274 6.50 -2.59 1.34
C GLY A 274 5.91 -3.29 2.56
N LEU A 275 6.63 -4.26 3.14
CA LEU A 275 6.25 -4.96 4.37
C LEU A 275 6.19 -4.00 5.58
N GLY A 276 7.12 -3.05 5.67
CA GLY A 276 7.08 -1.99 6.68
C GLY A 276 5.83 -1.11 6.52
N ILE A 277 5.51 -0.71 5.29
CA ILE A 277 4.29 0.06 5.00
C ILE A 277 3.03 -0.76 5.37
N LEU A 278 2.96 -2.03 5.00
CA LEU A 278 1.85 -2.91 5.36
C LEU A 278 1.64 -2.98 6.88
N LEU A 279 2.72 -3.11 7.66
CA LEU A 279 2.65 -3.11 9.12
C LEU A 279 1.97 -1.84 9.65
N GLN A 280 2.36 -0.67 9.15
CA GLN A 280 1.71 0.59 9.51
C GLN A 280 0.22 0.58 9.10
N LEU A 281 -0.10 0.16 7.88
CA LEU A 281 -1.48 0.12 7.39
C LEU A 281 -2.38 -0.77 8.26
N LEU A 282 -1.87 -1.92 8.71
CA LEU A 282 -2.58 -2.84 9.62
C LEU A 282 -2.81 -2.21 11.01
N CYS A 283 -1.82 -1.49 11.55
CA CYS A 283 -2.00 -0.77 12.82
C CYS A 283 -3.14 0.25 12.75
N TYR A 284 -3.24 0.99 11.64
CA TYR A 284 -4.23 2.05 11.45
C TYR A 284 -5.59 1.55 10.97
N ALA A 285 -5.68 0.30 10.50
CA ALA A 285 -6.89 -0.30 9.91
C ALA A 285 -7.56 0.59 8.84
N ASN A 286 -6.75 1.39 8.15
CA ASN A 286 -7.17 2.37 7.14
C ASN A 286 -5.92 2.94 6.45
N ASN A 287 -6.08 3.41 5.21
CA ASN A 287 -4.98 4.10 4.54
C ASN A 287 -4.75 5.49 5.17
N PRO A 288 -3.50 5.82 5.57
CA PRO A 288 -3.10 7.20 5.74
C PRO A 288 -3.34 7.94 4.42
N ARG A 289 -4.29 8.88 4.42
CA ARG A 289 -4.78 9.53 3.18
C ARG A 289 -3.76 10.45 2.51
N SER A 290 -2.66 10.76 3.20
CA SER A 290 -1.54 11.54 2.66
C SER A 290 -0.22 10.97 3.18
N PRO A 291 0.76 10.71 2.30
CA PRO A 291 2.10 10.28 2.68
C PRO A 291 2.93 11.41 3.32
N TYR A 292 2.46 12.67 3.26
CA TYR A 292 3.17 13.80 3.87
C TYR A 292 2.85 13.97 5.35
N VAL A 293 1.72 13.42 5.81
CA VAL A 293 1.41 13.37 7.24
C VAL A 293 2.26 12.30 7.90
N HIS A 294 2.82 12.65 9.05
CA HIS A 294 3.55 11.69 9.85
C HIS A 294 2.57 10.76 10.58
N TRP A 295 2.60 9.47 10.22
CA TRP A 295 1.77 8.43 10.84
C TRP A 295 2.64 7.53 11.72
N PRO A 296 2.84 7.89 13.00
CA PRO A 296 3.74 7.14 13.87
C PRO A 296 3.27 5.69 14.03
N VAL A 297 4.20 4.75 13.89
CA VAL A 297 4.03 3.37 14.35
C VAL A 297 4.52 3.29 15.79
N LEU A 298 3.68 2.77 16.68
CA LEU A 298 3.98 2.69 18.10
C LEU A 298 4.70 1.36 18.44
N PRO A 299 5.44 1.29 19.55
CA PRO A 299 5.87 0.01 20.09
C PRO A 299 4.65 -0.91 20.28
N PRO A 300 4.80 -2.22 20.01
CA PRO A 300 6.06 -2.94 19.80
C PRO A 300 6.58 -2.93 18.34
N PHE A 301 5.86 -2.29 17.41
CA PHE A 301 6.17 -2.32 15.98
C PHE A 301 7.08 -1.19 15.47
N ASP A 302 7.28 -0.14 16.28
CA ASP A 302 8.04 1.08 15.95
C ASP A 302 9.38 0.79 15.25
N LYS A 303 10.23 -0.01 15.90
CA LYS A 303 11.58 -0.33 15.40
C LYS A 303 11.56 -1.18 14.14
N ILE A 304 10.59 -2.09 14.02
CA ILE A 304 10.45 -2.96 12.85
C ILE A 304 10.06 -2.10 11.64
N TYR A 305 9.07 -1.22 11.82
CA TYR A 305 8.67 -0.26 10.80
C TYR A 305 9.83 0.65 10.38
N GLU A 306 10.53 1.27 11.34
CA GLU A 306 11.66 2.17 11.08
C GLU A 306 12.77 1.45 10.30
N ALA A 307 13.12 0.22 10.68
CA ALA A 307 14.15 -0.56 9.99
C ALA A 307 13.73 -0.96 8.57
N CYS A 308 12.47 -1.39 8.38
CA CYS A 308 11.97 -1.77 7.06
C CYS A 308 11.87 -0.59 6.09
N THR A 309 11.54 0.60 6.59
CA THR A 309 11.27 1.81 5.78
C THR A 309 12.49 2.71 5.55
N GLN A 310 13.71 2.20 5.76
CA GLN A 310 14.93 2.94 5.46
C GLN A 310 15.00 3.36 3.99
N THR A 311 15.50 4.57 3.73
CA THR A 311 15.56 5.13 2.37
C THR A 311 16.48 4.30 1.47
N ARG A 312 17.66 3.95 1.98
CA ARG A 312 18.64 3.13 1.25
C ARG A 312 18.29 1.64 1.36
N PRO A 313 18.18 0.89 0.25
CA PRO A 313 17.81 -0.53 0.27
C PRO A 313 18.74 -1.40 1.12
N GLU A 314 20.04 -1.12 1.13
CA GLU A 314 21.05 -1.87 1.86
C GLU A 314 21.02 -1.65 3.38
N ASP A 315 20.34 -0.60 3.85
CA ASP A 315 20.17 -0.33 5.28
C ASP A 315 18.91 -1.04 5.84
N ARG A 316 18.11 -1.70 4.99
CA ARG A 316 16.92 -2.46 5.38
C ARG A 316 17.30 -3.86 5.88
N PRO A 317 16.54 -4.43 6.83
CA PRO A 317 16.80 -5.77 7.35
C PRO A 317 16.51 -6.85 6.29
N SER A 318 17.09 -8.03 6.49
CA SER A 318 16.65 -9.23 5.80
C SER A 318 15.27 -9.68 6.30
N LEU A 319 14.53 -10.42 5.47
CA LEU A 319 13.24 -11.00 5.83
C LEU A 319 13.32 -11.89 7.08
N VAL A 320 14.45 -12.62 7.24
CA VAL A 320 14.72 -13.47 8.41
C VAL A 320 14.83 -12.62 9.68
N GLN A 321 15.52 -11.48 9.64
CA GLN A 321 15.64 -10.58 10.80
C GLN A 321 14.28 -10.01 11.19
N VAL A 322 13.47 -9.59 10.22
CA VAL A 322 12.10 -9.09 10.48
C VAL A 322 11.27 -10.17 11.16
N LYS A 323 11.35 -11.43 10.68
CA LYS A 323 10.67 -12.57 11.30
C LYS A 323 11.10 -12.76 12.76
N THR A 324 12.40 -12.70 13.04
CA THR A 324 12.94 -12.82 14.40
C THR A 324 12.38 -11.73 15.30
N TRP A 325 12.39 -10.47 14.88
CA TRP A 325 11.85 -9.37 15.69
C TRP A 325 10.36 -9.53 15.95
N LEU A 326 9.56 -9.99 14.98
CA LEU A 326 8.13 -10.26 15.19
C LEU A 326 7.85 -11.42 16.15
N HIS A 327 8.80 -12.35 16.35
CA HIS A 327 8.67 -13.37 17.40
C HIS A 327 8.99 -12.81 18.80
N GLU A 328 9.66 -11.67 18.89
CA GLU A 328 9.99 -10.97 20.14
C GLU A 328 8.94 -9.93 20.55
N VAL A 329 7.98 -9.64 19.65
CA VAL A 329 6.85 -8.72 19.85
C VAL A 329 5.83 -9.26 20.84
#